data_AF-A0AB38SRW3-F1
#
_entry.id   AF-A0AB38SRW3-F1
#
_cell.length_a   1.000
_cell.length_b   1.000
_cell.length_c   1.000
_cell.angle_alpha   90.00
_cell.angle_beta   90.00
_cell.angle_gamma   90.00
#
_symmetry.space_group_name_H-M   'P 1'
#
loop_
_entity.id
_entity.type
_entity.pdbx_description
1 polymer ?
#
loop_
_entity_poly.entity_id
_entity_poly.type
_entity_poly.pdbx_seq_one_letter_code
_entity_poly.pdbx_strand_id
1 'polypeptide(L)'
;MRFAVASLLLAIALGLGAAVGIMPAAAQTFTEFMLPPVSRPSAITTGPDGALWFTEAAGKIGRMTIDGKSPNSRSRAAAFCIPS
;
A
#
# COMPACT_ATOMS: atom_id res chain seq x y z
N MET A 1 -28.97 -47.80 -6.96
CA MET A 1 -29.18 -46.34 -7.09
C MET A 1 -29.38 -45.62 -5.75
N ARG A 2 -30.16 -46.15 -4.79
CA ARG A 2 -30.49 -45.45 -3.52
C ARG A 2 -29.29 -45.25 -2.56
N PHE A 3 -28.30 -46.15 -2.56
CA PHE A 3 -27.09 -46.01 -1.75
C PHE A 3 -26.10 -44.98 -2.32
N ALA A 4 -25.99 -44.89 -3.65
CA ALA A 4 -25.09 -43.93 -4.31
C ALA A 4 -25.49 -42.47 -4.05
N VAL A 5 -26.80 -42.18 -4.03
CA VAL A 5 -27.33 -40.83 -3.76
C VAL A 5 -27.12 -40.43 -2.29
N ALA A 6 -27.29 -41.36 -1.34
CA ALA A 6 -27.05 -41.10 0.09
C ALA A 6 -25.57 -40.84 0.40
N SER A 7 -24.66 -41.62 -0.20
CA SER A 7 -23.22 -41.39 -0.07
C SER A 7 -22.77 -40.08 -0.73
N LEU A 8 -23.38 -39.71 -1.87
CA LEU A 8 -23.10 -38.45 -2.55
C LEU A 8 -23.56 -37.23 -1.72
N LEU A 9 -24.76 -37.29 -1.12
CA LEU A 9 -25.26 -36.23 -0.24
C LEU A 9 -24.42 -36.08 1.04
N LEU A 10 -23.97 -37.19 1.63
CA LEU A 10 -23.08 -37.17 2.80
C LEU A 10 -21.73 -36.53 2.48
N ALA A 11 -21.15 -36.81 1.31
CA ALA A 11 -19.91 -36.20 0.84
C ALA A 11 -20.06 -34.69 0.59
N ILE A 12 -21.20 -34.26 0.03
CA ILE A 12 -21.48 -32.83 -0.22
C ILE A 12 -21.68 -32.06 1.08
N ALA A 13 -22.39 -32.65 2.06
CA ALA A 13 -22.61 -32.03 3.37
C ALA A 13 -21.31 -31.84 4.18
N LEU A 14 -20.32 -32.73 4.01
CA LEU A 14 -18.99 -32.60 4.61
C LEU A 14 -18.07 -31.62 3.85
N GLY A 15 -18.36 -31.33 2.59
CA GLY A 15 -17.52 -30.48 1.73
C GLY A 15 -17.89 -28.99 1.69
N LEU A 16 -19.13 -28.62 2.04
CA LEU A 16 -19.61 -27.23 1.85
C LEU A 16 -19.41 -26.29 3.06
N GLY A 17 -18.91 -26.79 4.20
CA GLY A 17 -18.90 -26.04 5.46
C GLY A 17 -17.65 -25.19 5.77
N ALA A 18 -16.58 -25.23 4.98
CA ALA A 18 -15.25 -24.81 5.44
C ALA A 18 -14.54 -23.71 4.62
N ALA A 19 -15.27 -22.88 3.85
CA ALA A 19 -14.64 -21.79 3.09
C ALA A 19 -15.12 -20.37 3.48
N VAL A 20 -15.90 -20.22 4.56
CA VAL A 20 -16.26 -18.92 5.12
C VAL A 20 -15.50 -18.75 6.43
N GLY A 21 -14.30 -18.17 6.42
CA GLY A 21 -13.73 -17.67 7.68
C GLY A 21 -12.22 -17.64 7.90
N ILE A 22 -11.35 -18.06 6.98
CA ILE A 22 -9.90 -17.93 7.23
C ILE A 22 -9.15 -17.48 5.98
N MET A 23 -9.43 -16.27 5.49
CA MET A 23 -8.36 -15.53 4.84
C MET A 23 -7.50 -14.94 5.96
N PRO A 24 -6.24 -15.38 6.14
CA PRO A 24 -5.37 -14.72 7.09
C PRO A 24 -5.32 -13.24 6.71
N ALA A 25 -5.62 -12.35 7.65
CA ALA A 25 -5.39 -10.93 7.47
C ALA A 25 -3.89 -10.78 7.24
N ALA A 26 -3.49 -10.56 5.99
CA ALA A 26 -2.09 -10.33 5.65
C ALA A 26 -1.67 -9.04 6.35
N ALA A 27 -0.82 -9.16 7.38
CA ALA A 27 -0.29 -8.02 8.10
C ALA A 27 0.45 -7.11 7.11
N GLN A 28 -0.10 -5.92 6.86
CA GLN A 28 0.54 -4.92 6.02
C GLN A 28 1.51 -4.11 6.88
N THR A 29 2.73 -3.92 6.39
CA THR A 29 3.68 -2.99 7.00
C THR A 29 3.52 -1.64 6.31
N PHE A 30 3.16 -0.61 7.07
CA PHE A 30 3.13 0.76 6.59
C PHE A 30 4.39 1.50 7.06
N THR A 31 4.96 2.32 6.19
CA THR A 31 6.11 3.16 6.51
C THR A 31 5.74 4.61 6.30
N GLU A 32 5.84 5.41 7.36
CA GLU A 32 5.57 6.83 7.33
C GLU A 32 6.85 7.63 7.13
N PHE A 33 6.76 8.68 6.32
CA PHE A 33 7.87 9.59 6.06
C PHE A 33 7.47 11.00 6.47
N MET A 34 8.26 11.59 7.37
CA MET A 34 8.01 12.94 7.85
C MET A 34 8.28 13.96 6.75
N LEU A 35 7.31 14.83 6.52
CA LEU A 35 7.43 15.99 5.65
C LEU A 35 7.60 17.27 6.49
N PRO A 36 8.16 18.35 5.93
CA PRO A 36 8.15 19.66 6.59
C PRO A 36 6.72 20.08 6.98
N PRO A 37 6.50 20.78 8.12
CA PRO A 37 5.17 21.09 8.64
C PRO A 37 4.27 21.91 7.69
N VAL A 38 4.87 22.60 6.73
CA VAL A 38 4.18 23.42 5.72
C VAL A 38 3.73 22.62 4.49
N SER A 39 4.13 21.36 4.39
CA SER A 39 3.86 20.51 3.22
C SER A 39 2.42 20.02 3.28
N ARG A 40 1.69 20.18 2.19
CA ARG A 40 0.29 19.70 2.05
C ARG A 40 0.18 18.84 0.79
N PRO A 41 0.68 17.59 0.83
CA PRO A 41 0.65 16.71 -0.32
C PRO A 41 -0.80 16.39 -0.72
N SER A 42 -1.08 16.40 -2.02
CA SER A 42 -2.41 16.16 -2.58
C SER A 42 -2.47 14.90 -3.43
N ALA A 43 -1.42 14.61 -4.20
CA ALA A 43 -1.33 13.42 -5.03
C ALA A 43 0.10 12.87 -4.99
N ILE A 44 0.26 11.56 -5.18
CA ILE A 44 1.55 10.86 -5.21
C ILE A 44 1.55 9.82 -6.33
N THR A 45 2.70 9.64 -6.98
CA THR A 45 2.94 8.59 -7.98
C THR A 45 4.37 8.07 -7.87
N THR A 46 4.60 6.85 -8.34
CA THR A 46 5.95 6.34 -8.59
C THR A 46 6.49 6.93 -9.90
N GLY A 47 7.80 7.23 -9.90
CA GLY A 47 8.54 7.64 -11.09
C GLY A 47 9.37 6.48 -11.68
N PRO A 48 9.73 6.54 -12.96
CA PRO A 48 10.60 5.55 -13.61
C PRO A 48 12.04 5.56 -13.04
N ASP A 49 12.39 6.61 -12.30
CA ASP A 49 13.65 6.79 -11.59
C ASP A 49 13.69 6.10 -10.22
N GLY A 50 12.64 5.36 -9.85
CA GLY A 50 12.53 4.69 -8.54
C GLY A 50 12.23 5.64 -7.38
N ALA A 51 11.93 6.91 -7.67
CA ALA A 51 11.50 7.89 -6.67
C ALA A 51 9.97 7.97 -6.59
N LEU A 52 9.46 8.42 -5.45
CA LEU A 52 8.09 8.86 -5.30
C LEU A 52 8.01 10.36 -5.56
N TRP A 53 7.05 10.74 -6.39
CA TRP A 53 6.77 12.10 -6.79
C TRP A 53 5.41 12.50 -6.23
N PHE A 54 5.31 13.68 -5.62
CA PHE A 54 4.07 14.17 -5.08
C PHE A 54 3.85 15.65 -5.38
N THR A 55 2.59 16.06 -5.44
CA THR A 55 2.20 17.47 -5.60
C THR A 55 1.74 18.03 -4.26
N GLU A 56 2.05 19.29 -4.00
CA GLU A 56 1.54 20.02 -2.85
C GLU A 56 0.54 21.09 -3.28
N ALA A 57 -0.43 21.39 -2.41
CA ALA A 57 -1.46 22.41 -2.65
C ALA A 57 -0.90 23.81 -2.96
N ALA A 58 0.37 24.08 -2.63
CA ALA A 58 1.07 25.32 -2.92
C ALA A 58 1.65 25.41 -4.36
N GLY A 59 1.27 24.50 -5.27
CA GLY A 59 1.79 24.49 -6.65
C GLY A 59 3.21 23.94 -6.77
N LYS A 60 3.62 23.10 -5.82
CA LYS A 60 4.98 22.56 -5.72
C LYS A 60 5.00 21.09 -6.06
N ILE A 61 6.09 20.62 -6.66
CA ILE A 61 6.36 19.20 -6.89
C ILE A 61 7.48 18.77 -5.96
N GLY A 62 7.21 17.79 -5.10
CA GLY A 62 8.18 17.14 -4.24
C GLY A 62 8.59 15.77 -4.80
N ARG A 63 9.83 15.38 -4.48
CA ARG A 63 10.42 14.08 -4.84
C ARG A 63 11.07 13.48 -3.60
N MET A 64 10.86 12.18 -3.36
CA MET A 64 11.49 11.43 -2.27
C MET A 64 11.90 10.03 -2.76
N THR A 65 12.94 9.45 -2.18
CA THR A 65 13.38 8.07 -2.45
C THR A 65 12.78 7.12 -1.42
N ILE A 66 12.46 5.90 -1.85
CA ILE A 66 11.74 4.89 -1.05
C ILE A 66 12.63 4.30 0.07
N ASP A 67 13.95 4.42 -0.04
CA ASP A 67 14.94 3.96 0.95
C ASP A 67 14.89 4.74 2.29
N GLY A 68 13.90 5.63 2.48
CA GLY A 68 13.83 6.58 3.59
C GLY A 68 14.95 7.62 3.58
N LYS A 69 15.86 7.55 2.61
CA LYS A 69 16.91 8.53 2.36
C LYS A 69 16.38 9.65 1.50
N SER A 70 15.45 10.42 2.03
CA SER A 70 15.45 11.83 1.67
C SER A 70 16.91 12.33 1.88
N PRO A 71 17.58 12.95 0.89
CA PRO A 71 19.03 13.24 0.93
C PRO A 71 19.51 14.18 2.06
N ASN A 72 18.70 14.42 3.08
CA ASN A 72 18.74 15.60 3.93
C ASN A 72 18.47 15.28 5.42
N SER A 73 18.66 14.02 5.86
CA SER A 73 18.61 13.62 7.28
C SER A 73 19.67 14.28 8.19
N ARG A 74 20.59 15.12 7.68
CA ARG A 74 21.53 15.88 8.54
C ARG A 74 21.67 17.37 8.24
N SER A 75 21.06 17.91 7.21
CA SER A 75 21.31 19.31 6.82
C SER A 75 20.12 19.86 6.04
N ARG A 76 19.18 20.54 6.72
CA ARG A 76 18.07 21.34 6.12
C ARG A 76 17.27 20.59 5.03
N ALA A 77 16.16 19.97 5.44
CA ALA A 77 15.18 19.32 4.59
C ALA A 77 14.83 20.17 3.35
N ALA A 78 15.29 19.74 2.19
CA ALA A 78 14.77 20.17 0.90
C ALA A 78 14.12 18.95 0.27
N ALA A 79 12.79 18.83 0.43
CA ALA A 79 12.00 18.37 -0.70
C ALA A 79 12.51 19.20 -1.88
N PHE A 80 13.06 18.56 -2.92
CA PHE A 80 13.53 19.32 -4.08
C PHE A 80 12.28 19.81 -4.79
N CYS A 81 11.75 20.91 -4.29
CA CYS A 81 10.63 21.63 -4.83
C CYS A 81 11.11 22.16 -6.18
N ILE A 82 10.71 21.51 -7.26
CA ILE A 82 10.95 22.05 -8.60
C ILE A 82 10.00 23.24 -8.73
N PRO A 83 10.49 24.50 -8.78
CA PRO A 83 9.61 25.62 -9.08
C PRO A 83 9.12 25.48 -10.53
N SER A 84 7.86 25.86 -10.77
CA SER A 84 7.31 25.99 -12.12
C SER A 84 8.12 26.99 -12.95
#